data_AF-A0A8T5KNY3-F1
#
_entry.id   AF-A0A8T5KNY3-F1
#
_cell.length_a   1.000
_cell.length_b   1.000
_cell.length_c   1.000
_cell.angle_alpha   90.00
_cell.angle_beta   90.00
_cell.angle_gamma   90.00
#
_symmetry.space_group_name_H-M   'P 1'
#
loop_
_entity.id
_entity.type
_entity.pdbx_description
1 polymer ?
#
loop_
_entity_poly.entity_id
_entity_poly.type
_entity_poly.pdbx_seq_one_letter_code
_entity_poly.pdbx_strand_id
1 'polypeptide(L)'
;MVRWLVQTFGLFTPLVTVIGILAGGWWTASTLVLALVVYPILDVLLGDSSKTDSLEESRAFDFIVHTHGLLVPVVIATLLYQAYFDYNSFIWLAAVSVGLSSGASGIITAHELGHRRPRSRSWWLSRFDLMCVLYLHFTVEHNHTHHKHWAKPIDPTSSPWKRSVYVHFIRTIPLQLMGAYRAKPKDFRYSMLVQLTLLLTLFIISPVLLGVFLLQAIVAIFLLEFVNYLQHHGLVRGDDERANASHAWESRNRWSRWTLLELPLHPSHHLRSSTPYQKLAVHDDSPQLPNGYYVMFWTALIPPLFHHRMKKSYVKFQNSLSSGTP
;
A
#
# COMPACT_ATOMS: atom_id res chain seq x y z
N MET A 1 1.40 6.76 -26.82
CA MET A 1 0.35 6.57 -25.79
C MET A 1 0.48 7.70 -24.79
N VAL A 2 -0.61 8.37 -24.45
CA VAL A 2 -0.58 9.47 -23.46
C VAL A 2 -0.25 8.86 -22.09
N ARG A 3 0.89 9.22 -21.50
CA ARG A 3 1.50 8.49 -20.37
C ARG A 3 0.69 8.50 -19.06
N TRP A 4 -0.30 9.38 -18.91
CA TRP A 4 -1.23 9.30 -17.78
C TRP A 4 -2.29 8.21 -17.95
N LEU A 5 -2.57 7.75 -19.18
CA LEU A 5 -3.61 6.72 -19.42
C LEU A 5 -3.29 5.41 -18.72
N VAL A 6 -2.04 5.00 -18.67
CA VAL A 6 -1.66 3.75 -17.99
C VAL A 6 -1.95 3.79 -16.49
N GLN A 7 -1.91 4.97 -15.87
CA GLN A 7 -2.25 5.13 -14.45
C GLN A 7 -3.74 4.90 -14.19
N THR A 8 -4.60 5.03 -15.22
CA THR A 8 -6.03 4.71 -15.06
C THR A 8 -6.29 3.22 -14.88
N PHE A 9 -5.33 2.34 -15.21
CA PHE A 9 -5.47 0.90 -14.99
C PHE A 9 -5.58 0.55 -13.50
N GLY A 10 -5.02 1.38 -12.61
CA GLY A 10 -5.23 1.22 -11.16
C GLY A 10 -6.71 1.26 -10.76
N LEU A 11 -7.53 2.05 -11.47
CA LEU A 11 -8.97 2.20 -11.21
C LEU A 11 -9.76 0.93 -11.51
N PHE A 12 -9.21 -0.02 -12.25
CA PHE A 12 -9.86 -1.31 -12.47
C PHE A 12 -10.12 -2.05 -11.15
N THR A 13 -9.22 -1.93 -10.17
CA THR A 13 -9.38 -2.61 -8.89
C THR A 13 -10.69 -2.21 -8.18
N PRO A 14 -10.92 -0.94 -7.80
CA PRO A 14 -12.16 -0.56 -7.13
C PRO A 14 -13.40 -0.74 -8.00
N LEU A 15 -13.32 -0.51 -9.32
CA LEU A 15 -14.46 -0.69 -10.22
C LEU A 15 -14.89 -2.15 -10.32
N VAL A 16 -13.95 -3.07 -10.51
CA VAL A 16 -14.22 -4.51 -10.57
C VAL A 16 -14.76 -5.02 -9.23
N THR A 17 -14.33 -4.44 -8.11
CA THR A 17 -14.89 -4.76 -6.78
C THR A 17 -16.35 -4.38 -6.68
N VAL A 18 -16.71 -3.13 -7.00
CA VAL A 18 -18.11 -2.68 -6.93
C VAL A 18 -18.98 -3.49 -7.89
N ILE A 19 -18.56 -3.64 -9.14
CA ILE A 19 -19.31 -4.39 -10.16
C ILE A 19 -19.47 -5.86 -9.73
N GLY A 20 -18.40 -6.48 -9.23
CA GLY A 20 -18.42 -7.88 -8.81
C GLY A 20 -19.35 -8.13 -7.63
N ILE A 21 -19.34 -7.25 -6.63
CA ILE A 21 -20.24 -7.34 -5.47
C ILE A 21 -21.71 -7.14 -5.89
N LEU A 22 -22.00 -6.15 -6.74
CA LEU A 22 -23.36 -5.88 -7.22
C LEU A 22 -23.89 -6.96 -8.15
N ALA A 23 -23.02 -7.61 -8.93
CA ALA A 23 -23.39 -8.77 -9.76
C ALA A 23 -23.72 -10.02 -8.90
N GLY A 24 -23.21 -10.09 -7.68
CA GLY A 24 -23.50 -11.14 -6.72
C GLY A 24 -22.89 -12.50 -7.06
N GLY A 25 -23.13 -13.48 -6.18
CA GLY A 25 -22.61 -14.84 -6.35
C GLY A 25 -21.08 -14.87 -6.47
N TRP A 26 -20.57 -15.73 -7.36
CA TRP A 26 -19.14 -15.88 -7.61
C TRP A 26 -18.48 -14.65 -8.25
N TRP A 27 -19.24 -13.72 -8.84
CA TRP A 27 -18.69 -12.46 -9.33
C TRP A 27 -18.10 -11.60 -8.22
N THR A 28 -18.53 -11.81 -6.97
CA THR A 28 -17.92 -11.22 -5.79
C THR A 28 -16.41 -11.50 -5.71
N ALA A 29 -15.94 -12.65 -6.20
CA ALA A 29 -14.52 -13.01 -6.24
C ALA A 29 -13.71 -12.30 -7.34
N SER A 30 -14.32 -11.48 -8.20
CA SER A 30 -13.66 -10.85 -9.35
C SER A 30 -12.40 -10.07 -8.97
N THR A 31 -12.41 -9.42 -7.81
CA THR A 31 -11.25 -8.66 -7.30
C THR A 31 -10.10 -9.58 -6.90
N LEU A 32 -10.40 -10.74 -6.32
CA LEU A 32 -9.38 -11.74 -6.00
C LEU A 32 -8.75 -12.27 -7.29
N VAL A 33 -9.56 -12.61 -8.28
CA VAL A 33 -9.06 -13.08 -9.58
C VAL A 33 -8.20 -12.00 -10.25
N LEU A 34 -8.67 -10.75 -10.24
CA LEU A 34 -7.94 -9.62 -10.81
C LEU A 34 -6.60 -9.41 -10.11
N ALA A 35 -6.60 -9.21 -8.79
CA ALA A 35 -5.43 -8.82 -8.03
C ALA A 35 -4.44 -9.97 -7.80
N LEU A 36 -4.92 -11.20 -7.65
CA LEU A 36 -4.11 -12.35 -7.26
C LEU A 36 -3.75 -13.27 -8.44
N VAL A 37 -4.43 -13.17 -9.58
CA VAL A 37 -4.13 -13.99 -10.77
C VAL A 37 -3.75 -13.12 -11.95
N VAL A 38 -4.64 -12.21 -12.37
CA VAL A 38 -4.43 -11.41 -13.59
C VAL A 38 -3.26 -10.45 -13.44
N TYR A 39 -3.20 -9.70 -12.34
CA TYR A 39 -2.14 -8.71 -12.11
C TYR A 39 -0.74 -9.32 -12.03
N PRO A 40 -0.47 -10.42 -11.28
CA PRO A 40 0.82 -11.10 -11.33
C PRO A 40 1.23 -11.55 -12.74
N ILE A 41 0.28 -12.05 -13.54
CA ILE A 41 0.55 -12.47 -14.93
C ILE A 41 0.96 -11.25 -15.76
N LEU A 42 0.19 -10.15 -15.70
CA LEU A 42 0.51 -8.92 -16.43
C LEU A 42 1.84 -8.30 -15.99
N ASP A 43 2.15 -8.37 -14.70
CA ASP A 43 3.39 -7.87 -14.11
C ASP A 43 4.63 -8.63 -14.60
N VAL A 44 4.50 -9.92 -14.92
CA VAL A 44 5.53 -10.72 -15.59
C VAL A 44 5.58 -10.42 -17.09
N LEU A 45 4.43 -10.43 -17.77
CA LEU A 45 4.35 -10.29 -19.23
C LEU A 45 4.82 -8.92 -19.73
N LEU A 46 4.52 -7.85 -18.98
CA LEU A 46 4.86 -6.48 -19.37
C LEU A 46 6.30 -6.09 -19.00
N GLY A 47 6.95 -6.89 -18.14
CA GLY A 47 8.34 -6.68 -17.72
C GLY A 47 8.58 -5.35 -17.00
N ASP A 48 9.83 -4.91 -17.01
CA ASP A 48 10.27 -3.68 -16.38
C ASP A 48 10.53 -2.53 -17.38
N SER A 49 10.70 -1.33 -16.84
CA SER A 49 11.24 -0.19 -17.58
C SER A 49 11.86 0.83 -16.66
N SER A 50 13.05 1.30 -17.04
CA SER A 50 13.70 2.44 -16.37
C SER A 50 13.28 3.80 -16.94
N LYS A 51 12.35 3.82 -17.90
CA LYS A 51 11.87 5.08 -18.49
C LYS A 51 10.89 5.76 -17.53
N THR A 52 11.36 6.81 -16.87
CA THR A 52 10.59 7.69 -15.97
C THR A 52 10.82 9.15 -16.36
N ASP A 53 10.50 9.53 -17.60
CA ASP A 53 10.59 10.96 -17.94
C ASP A 53 9.57 11.70 -17.06
N SER A 54 10.04 12.70 -16.31
CA SER A 54 9.20 13.52 -15.44
C SER A 54 8.05 14.09 -16.26
N LEU A 55 6.84 13.66 -15.95
CA LEU A 55 5.67 14.03 -16.72
C LEU A 55 5.33 15.48 -16.38
N GLU A 56 5.13 16.31 -17.40
CA GLU A 56 4.62 17.68 -17.20
C GLU A 56 3.34 17.62 -16.36
N GLU A 57 3.18 18.58 -15.45
CA GLU A 57 2.04 18.64 -14.56
C GLU A 57 0.74 18.69 -15.35
N SER A 58 0.07 17.55 -15.43
CA SER A 58 -1.26 17.44 -15.98
C SER A 58 -2.27 17.32 -14.85
N ARG A 59 -3.37 18.08 -14.94
CA ARG A 59 -4.56 17.90 -14.11
C ARG A 59 -5.08 16.45 -14.11
N ALA A 60 -4.72 15.65 -15.12
CA ALA A 60 -5.09 14.25 -15.22
C ALA A 60 -4.55 13.40 -14.04
N PHE A 61 -3.29 13.57 -13.65
CA PHE A 61 -2.72 12.78 -12.53
C PHE A 61 -3.43 13.07 -11.22
N ASP A 62 -3.75 14.35 -11.01
CA ASP A 62 -4.49 14.79 -9.83
C ASP A 62 -5.93 14.26 -9.84
N PHE A 63 -6.58 14.27 -10.99
CA PHE A 63 -7.91 13.69 -11.16
C PHE A 63 -7.91 12.18 -10.87
N ILE A 64 -6.93 11.43 -11.37
CA ILE A 64 -6.82 9.97 -11.18
C ILE A 64 -6.70 9.63 -9.70
N VAL A 65 -5.75 10.24 -8.99
CA VAL A 65 -5.54 9.92 -7.56
C VAL A 65 -6.75 10.31 -6.70
N HIS A 66 -7.41 11.43 -6.98
CA HIS A 66 -8.65 11.76 -6.25
C HIS A 66 -9.82 10.84 -6.63
N THR A 67 -9.88 10.34 -7.87
CA THR A 67 -10.89 9.36 -8.28
C THR A 67 -10.71 8.06 -7.50
N HIS A 68 -9.48 7.58 -7.34
CA HIS A 68 -9.20 6.44 -6.48
C HIS A 68 -9.70 6.67 -5.04
N GLY A 69 -9.38 7.83 -4.44
CA GLY A 69 -9.75 8.14 -3.06
C GLY A 69 -11.26 8.24 -2.89
N LEU A 70 -11.96 8.90 -3.82
CA LEU A 70 -13.42 8.98 -3.81
C LEU A 70 -14.11 7.62 -4.02
N LEU A 71 -13.44 6.66 -4.67
CA LEU A 71 -13.99 5.31 -4.82
C LEU A 71 -13.88 4.48 -3.52
N VAL A 72 -12.94 4.76 -2.62
CA VAL A 72 -12.81 4.03 -1.33
C VAL A 72 -14.13 4.01 -0.54
N PRO A 73 -14.77 5.15 -0.23
CA PRO A 73 -16.06 5.12 0.47
C PRO A 73 -17.17 4.48 -0.33
N VAL A 74 -17.12 4.50 -1.67
CA VAL A 74 -18.09 3.80 -2.52
C VAL A 74 -17.95 2.29 -2.38
N VAL A 75 -16.72 1.75 -2.39
CA VAL A 75 -16.45 0.32 -2.19
C VAL A 75 -16.91 -0.11 -0.79
N ILE A 76 -16.61 0.68 0.25
CA ILE A 76 -17.01 0.40 1.63
C ILE A 76 -18.54 0.46 1.78
N ALA A 77 -19.18 1.49 1.23
CA ALA A 77 -20.63 1.62 1.27
C ALA A 77 -21.33 0.46 0.55
N THR A 78 -20.77 -0.01 -0.57
CA THR A 78 -21.29 -1.20 -1.29
C THR A 78 -21.24 -2.45 -0.42
N LEU A 79 -20.13 -2.67 0.31
CA LEU A 79 -20.02 -3.79 1.27
C LEU A 79 -21.04 -3.67 2.41
N LEU A 80 -21.13 -2.50 3.04
CA LEU A 80 -22.03 -2.30 4.18
C LEU A 80 -23.50 -2.37 3.75
N TYR A 81 -23.83 -1.88 2.56
CA TYR A 81 -25.16 -2.02 1.96
C TYR A 81 -25.52 -3.49 1.77
N GLN A 82 -24.67 -4.28 1.12
CA GLN A 82 -24.91 -5.72 0.94
C GLN A 82 -24.99 -6.45 2.29
N ALA A 83 -24.13 -6.11 3.25
CA ALA A 83 -24.14 -6.74 4.57
C ALA A 83 -25.42 -6.45 5.38
N TYR A 84 -26.06 -5.31 5.15
CA TYR A 84 -27.26 -4.89 5.88
C TYR A 84 -28.56 -5.30 5.18
N PHE A 85 -28.67 -5.07 3.86
CA PHE A 85 -29.91 -5.26 3.11
C PHE A 85 -29.97 -6.58 2.33
N ASP A 86 -28.83 -7.13 1.91
CA ASP A 86 -28.75 -8.31 1.03
C ASP A 86 -27.76 -9.36 1.58
N TYR A 87 -27.86 -9.61 2.89
CA TYR A 87 -26.95 -10.54 3.58
C TYR A 87 -27.11 -11.94 2.99
N ASN A 88 -26.04 -12.43 2.36
CA ASN A 88 -25.99 -13.74 1.73
C ASN A 88 -24.66 -14.45 2.01
N SER A 89 -24.53 -15.70 1.55
CA SER A 89 -23.36 -16.54 1.81
C SER A 89 -22.02 -15.98 1.26
N PHE A 90 -22.06 -15.04 0.32
CA PHE A 90 -20.88 -14.42 -0.28
C PHE A 90 -20.40 -13.17 0.45
N ILE A 91 -21.08 -12.72 1.52
CA ILE A 91 -20.74 -11.43 2.15
C ILE A 91 -19.32 -11.39 2.74
N TRP A 92 -18.82 -12.51 3.27
CA TRP A 92 -17.45 -12.59 3.79
C TRP A 92 -16.42 -12.56 2.66
N LEU A 93 -16.75 -13.14 1.50
CA LEU A 93 -15.95 -13.00 0.28
C LEU A 93 -15.98 -11.55 -0.24
N ALA A 94 -17.11 -10.86 -0.13
CA ALA A 94 -17.21 -9.44 -0.44
C ALA A 94 -16.29 -8.61 0.45
N ALA A 95 -16.24 -8.92 1.76
CA ALA A 95 -15.33 -8.26 2.70
C ALA A 95 -13.85 -8.47 2.33
N VAL A 96 -13.46 -9.68 1.94
CA VAL A 96 -12.08 -9.95 1.45
C VAL A 96 -11.79 -9.18 0.15
N SER A 97 -12.74 -9.14 -0.78
CA SER A 97 -12.61 -8.42 -2.05
C SER A 97 -12.47 -6.91 -1.85
N VAL A 98 -13.32 -6.35 -0.97
CA VAL A 98 -13.21 -4.95 -0.54
C VAL A 98 -11.89 -4.69 0.15
N GLY A 99 -11.42 -5.57 1.04
CA GLY A 99 -10.14 -5.41 1.71
C GLY A 99 -8.96 -5.40 0.73
N LEU A 100 -8.97 -6.26 -0.28
CA LEU A 100 -7.97 -6.25 -1.36
C LEU A 100 -7.99 -4.93 -2.14
N SER A 101 -9.18 -4.42 -2.49
CA SER A 101 -9.31 -3.14 -3.18
C SER A 101 -8.88 -1.96 -2.31
N SER A 102 -9.33 -1.92 -1.06
CA SER A 102 -8.95 -0.89 -0.08
C SER A 102 -7.45 -0.89 0.18
N GLY A 103 -6.77 -2.04 0.22
CA GLY A 103 -5.31 -2.09 0.34
C GLY A 103 -4.56 -1.71 -0.94
N ALA A 104 -4.91 -2.33 -2.07
CA ALA A 104 -4.17 -2.17 -3.33
C ALA A 104 -4.47 -0.86 -4.09
N SER A 105 -5.58 -0.18 -3.77
CA SER A 105 -5.96 1.10 -4.38
C SER A 105 -6.16 2.17 -3.31
N GLY A 106 -6.94 1.88 -2.27
CA GLY A 106 -7.33 2.87 -1.26
C GLY A 106 -6.16 3.39 -0.42
N ILE A 107 -5.41 2.51 0.24
CA ILE A 107 -4.30 2.90 1.13
C ILE A 107 -3.17 3.54 0.34
N ILE A 108 -2.87 3.07 -0.87
CA ILE A 108 -1.83 3.66 -1.74
C ILE A 108 -2.21 5.09 -2.12
N THR A 109 -3.48 5.30 -2.45
CA THR A 109 -4.01 6.64 -2.71
C THR A 109 -3.97 7.51 -1.46
N ALA A 110 -4.37 6.97 -0.32
CA ALA A 110 -4.34 7.69 0.93
C ALA A 110 -2.91 8.05 1.37
N HIS A 111 -1.92 7.20 1.07
CA HIS A 111 -0.52 7.46 1.27
C HIS A 111 -0.06 8.67 0.44
N GLU A 112 -0.28 8.66 -0.88
CA GLU A 112 0.06 9.78 -1.77
C GLU A 112 -0.64 11.09 -1.35
N LEU A 113 -1.96 11.05 -1.12
CA LEU A 113 -2.73 12.22 -0.72
C LEU A 113 -2.35 12.73 0.68
N GLY A 114 -1.87 11.85 1.56
CA GLY A 114 -1.47 12.15 2.93
C GLY A 114 -0.15 12.92 3.03
N HIS A 115 0.71 12.85 2.01
CA HIS A 115 1.94 13.64 1.89
C HIS A 115 1.71 15.07 1.38
N ARG A 116 0.51 15.35 0.86
CA ARG A 116 0.15 16.68 0.39
C ARG A 116 -0.06 17.65 1.55
N ARG A 117 -0.21 18.93 1.22
CA ARG A 117 -0.32 20.03 2.20
C ARG A 117 -1.31 19.67 3.32
N PRO A 118 -0.88 19.71 4.60
CA PRO A 118 -1.76 19.41 5.73
C PRO A 118 -3.04 20.24 5.71
N ARG A 119 -4.17 19.61 6.05
CA ARG A 119 -5.53 20.20 6.04
C ARG A 119 -6.09 20.63 4.68
N SER A 120 -5.40 20.30 3.58
CA SER A 120 -5.99 20.42 2.24
C SER A 120 -7.12 19.39 2.03
N ARG A 121 -7.88 19.55 0.93
CA ARG A 121 -8.91 18.55 0.53
C ARG A 121 -8.31 17.16 0.34
N SER A 122 -7.15 17.07 -0.32
CA SER A 122 -6.42 15.81 -0.49
C SER A 122 -6.03 15.18 0.85
N TRP A 123 -5.51 15.98 1.78
CA TRP A 123 -5.10 15.50 3.10
C TRP A 123 -6.28 14.97 3.92
N TRP A 124 -7.45 15.61 3.83
CA TRP A 124 -8.66 15.11 4.46
C TRP A 124 -9.21 13.85 3.80
N LEU A 125 -9.14 13.74 2.47
CA LEU A 125 -9.52 12.53 1.74
C LEU A 125 -8.64 11.34 2.15
N SER A 126 -7.31 11.52 2.20
CA SER A 126 -6.37 10.53 2.73
C SER A 126 -6.78 9.99 4.10
N ARG A 127 -7.11 10.89 5.03
CA ARG A 127 -7.51 10.51 6.38
C ARG A 127 -8.86 9.81 6.40
N PHE A 128 -9.80 10.25 5.58
CA PHE A 128 -11.08 9.57 5.46
C PHE A 128 -10.92 8.14 4.92
N ASP A 129 -10.10 7.96 3.89
CA ASP A 129 -9.79 6.64 3.32
C ASP A 129 -9.08 5.72 4.32
N LEU A 130 -8.16 6.25 5.13
CA LEU A 130 -7.50 5.48 6.20
C LEU A 130 -8.45 5.14 7.35
N MET A 131 -9.43 6.00 7.66
CA MET A 131 -10.48 5.69 8.62
C MET A 131 -11.36 4.54 8.12
N CYS A 132 -11.65 4.47 6.82
CA CYS A 132 -12.39 3.38 6.17
C CYS A 132 -11.72 2.01 6.30
N VAL A 133 -10.45 1.94 6.71
CA VAL A 133 -9.69 0.70 6.96
C VAL A 133 -9.11 0.63 8.37
N LEU A 134 -9.58 1.46 9.32
CA LEU A 134 -9.13 1.48 10.72
C LEU A 134 -7.64 1.79 10.92
N TYR A 135 -7.03 2.50 9.98
CA TYR A 135 -5.59 2.77 9.96
C TYR A 135 -5.26 4.27 9.97
N LEU A 136 -6.12 5.10 10.56
CA LEU A 136 -6.03 6.56 10.55
C LEU A 136 -4.72 7.12 11.15
N HIS A 137 -4.15 6.42 12.12
CA HIS A 137 -2.87 6.76 12.75
C HIS A 137 -1.67 6.71 11.79
N PHE A 138 -1.79 6.01 10.65
CA PHE A 138 -0.73 5.86 9.66
C PHE A 138 -0.19 7.19 9.15
N THR A 139 -1.06 8.19 8.92
CA THR A 139 -0.58 9.52 8.47
C THR A 139 0.43 10.15 9.44
N VAL A 140 0.24 9.93 10.75
CA VAL A 140 1.17 10.41 11.77
C VAL A 140 2.43 9.57 11.75
N GLU A 141 2.29 8.25 11.83
CA GLU A 141 3.43 7.35 11.95
C GLU A 141 4.33 7.40 10.72
N HIS A 142 3.73 7.32 9.54
CA HIS A 142 4.47 7.33 8.29
C HIS A 142 5.23 8.65 8.09
N ASN A 143 4.57 9.80 8.30
CA ASN A 143 5.14 11.12 8.00
C ASN A 143 6.09 11.64 9.08
N HIS A 144 5.91 11.26 10.35
CA HIS A 144 6.71 11.77 11.47
C HIS A 144 7.72 10.77 12.03
N THR A 145 7.52 9.47 11.81
CA THR A 145 8.41 8.41 12.32
C THR A 145 9.13 7.72 11.17
N HIS A 146 8.40 7.02 10.29
CA HIS A 146 9.00 6.17 9.27
C HIS A 146 9.92 6.94 8.30
N HIS A 147 9.45 8.03 7.69
CA HIS A 147 10.30 8.85 6.79
C HIS A 147 11.58 9.37 7.44
N LYS A 148 11.57 9.58 8.75
CA LYS A 148 12.76 9.97 9.51
C LYS A 148 13.68 8.78 9.78
N HIS A 149 13.09 7.62 10.09
CA HIS A 149 13.79 6.47 10.66
C HIS A 149 13.95 5.26 9.72
N TRP A 150 13.47 5.32 8.48
CA TRP A 150 13.53 4.21 7.52
C TRP A 150 14.90 3.54 7.44
N ALA A 151 14.87 2.22 7.26
CA ALA A 151 16.01 1.30 7.35
C ALA A 151 16.79 1.32 8.69
N LYS A 152 16.31 2.00 9.75
CA LYS A 152 16.90 1.89 11.09
C LYS A 152 16.14 0.87 11.94
N PRO A 153 16.80 0.21 12.92
CA PRO A 153 16.14 -0.72 13.83
C PRO A 153 14.96 -0.13 14.62
N ILE A 154 14.97 1.18 14.85
CA ILE A 154 13.90 1.90 15.58
C ILE A 154 12.63 2.08 14.75
N ASP A 155 12.70 2.02 13.42
CA ASP A 155 11.54 2.11 12.55
C ASP A 155 10.73 0.79 12.59
N PRO A 156 9.45 0.83 13.02
CA PRO A 156 8.61 -0.36 13.11
C PRO A 156 8.47 -1.14 11.79
N THR A 157 8.45 -0.41 10.69
CA THR A 157 8.20 -0.92 9.33
C THR A 157 9.45 -1.47 8.65
N SER A 158 10.63 -1.16 9.17
CA SER A 158 11.89 -1.76 8.72
C SER A 158 11.94 -3.24 9.14
N SER A 159 12.23 -4.12 8.17
CA SER A 159 12.22 -5.57 8.37
C SER A 159 13.63 -6.16 8.22
N PRO A 160 14.23 -6.79 9.24
CA PRO A 160 15.55 -7.40 9.13
C PRO A 160 15.48 -8.69 8.31
N TRP A 161 16.65 -9.12 7.82
CA TRP A 161 16.81 -10.40 7.14
C TRP A 161 16.19 -11.55 7.94
N LYS A 162 15.59 -12.51 7.22
CA LYS A 162 14.94 -13.71 7.76
C LYS A 162 13.65 -13.48 8.55
N ARG A 163 13.21 -12.24 8.80
CA ARG A 163 11.85 -11.98 9.33
C ARG A 163 10.82 -12.46 8.31
N SER A 164 9.79 -13.21 8.73
CA SER A 164 8.67 -13.57 7.84
C SER A 164 7.63 -12.45 7.81
N VAL A 165 6.84 -12.38 6.74
CA VAL A 165 5.74 -11.39 6.61
C VAL A 165 4.73 -11.51 7.75
N TYR A 166 4.46 -12.72 8.24
CA TYR A 166 3.54 -12.98 9.35
C TYR A 166 4.04 -12.38 10.67
N VAL A 167 5.31 -12.60 11.00
CA VAL A 167 5.92 -12.01 12.20
C VAL A 167 6.02 -10.49 12.05
N HIS A 168 6.31 -10.01 10.83
CA HIS A 168 6.33 -8.58 10.55
C HIS A 168 4.98 -7.93 10.83
N PHE A 169 3.89 -8.47 10.28
CA PHE A 169 2.52 -7.98 10.45
C PHE A 169 2.09 -7.87 11.92
N ILE A 170 2.35 -8.90 12.72
CA ILE A 170 1.97 -8.90 14.14
C ILE A 170 2.81 -7.90 14.95
N ARG A 171 4.09 -7.73 14.60
CA ARG A 171 5.01 -6.82 15.31
C ARG A 171 4.79 -5.35 14.95
N THR A 172 4.62 -5.05 13.67
CA THR A 172 4.68 -3.68 13.14
C THR A 172 3.53 -2.81 13.66
N ILE A 173 2.30 -3.32 13.65
CA ILE A 173 1.09 -2.58 14.02
C ILE A 173 1.15 -1.98 15.44
N PRO A 174 1.40 -2.75 16.52
CA PRO A 174 1.45 -2.17 17.86
C PRO A 174 2.59 -1.16 18.01
N LEU A 175 3.73 -1.37 17.35
CA LEU A 175 4.85 -0.43 17.38
C LEU A 175 4.54 0.87 16.63
N GLN A 176 3.84 0.79 15.50
CA GLN A 176 3.37 1.97 14.75
C GLN A 176 2.34 2.79 15.54
N LEU A 177 1.42 2.14 16.26
CA LEU A 177 0.50 2.82 17.18
C LEU A 177 1.26 3.56 18.29
N MET A 178 2.27 2.91 18.89
CA MET A 178 3.13 3.54 19.90
C MET A 178 3.93 4.72 19.34
N GLY A 179 4.45 4.59 18.12
CA GLY A 179 5.16 5.65 17.40
C GLY A 179 4.27 6.86 17.16
N ALA A 180 3.06 6.63 16.61
CA ALA A 180 2.07 7.68 16.36
C ALA A 180 1.68 8.42 17.65
N TYR A 181 1.45 7.67 18.75
CA TYR A 181 1.14 8.26 20.05
C TYR A 181 2.28 9.15 20.57
N ARG A 182 3.52 8.69 20.48
CA ARG A 182 4.71 9.47 20.90
C ARG A 182 4.91 10.71 20.03
N ALA A 183 4.69 10.61 18.72
CA ALA A 183 4.89 11.71 17.79
C ALA A 183 3.81 12.81 17.90
N LYS A 184 2.53 12.41 17.97
CA LYS A 184 1.37 13.35 18.00
C LYS A 184 0.26 12.81 18.92
N PRO A 185 0.40 12.89 20.26
CA PRO A 185 -0.52 12.25 21.20
C PRO A 185 -1.97 12.77 21.09
N LYS A 186 -2.16 14.06 20.78
CA LYS A 186 -3.51 14.64 20.60
C LYS A 186 -4.19 14.08 19.35
N ASP A 187 -3.51 14.08 18.20
CA ASP A 187 -4.06 13.54 16.94
C ASP A 187 -4.34 12.04 17.05
N PHE A 188 -3.42 11.30 17.68
CA PHE A 188 -3.61 9.88 17.95
C PHE A 188 -4.89 9.61 18.75
N ARG A 189 -5.12 10.32 19.87
CA ARG A 189 -6.32 10.14 20.70
C ARG A 189 -7.61 10.42 19.92
N TYR A 190 -7.65 11.49 19.12
CA TYR A 190 -8.80 11.77 18.26
C TYR A 190 -9.01 10.69 17.21
N SER A 191 -7.93 10.22 16.58
CA SER A 191 -7.99 9.16 15.58
C SER A 191 -8.54 7.86 16.17
N MET A 192 -8.09 7.47 17.37
CA MET A 192 -8.59 6.29 18.08
C MET A 192 -10.05 6.46 18.51
N LEU A 193 -10.43 7.64 19.00
CA LEU A 193 -11.82 7.92 19.41
C LEU A 193 -12.78 7.79 18.23
N VAL A 194 -12.45 8.40 17.08
CA VAL A 194 -13.28 8.32 15.86
C VAL A 194 -13.43 6.87 15.39
N GLN A 195 -12.34 6.10 15.37
CA GLN A 195 -12.38 4.69 14.99
C GLN A 195 -13.19 3.85 15.98
N LEU A 196 -13.05 4.10 17.29
CA LEU A 196 -13.83 3.40 18.32
C LEU A 196 -15.33 3.72 18.18
N THR A 197 -15.68 4.99 17.96
CA THR A 197 -17.07 5.39 17.71
C THR A 197 -17.64 4.71 16.47
N LEU A 198 -16.87 4.63 15.37
CA LEU A 198 -17.27 3.90 14.16
C LEU A 198 -17.55 2.43 14.46
N LEU A 199 -16.62 1.73 15.14
CA LEU A 199 -16.76 0.31 15.47
C LEU A 199 -17.98 0.06 16.38
N LEU A 200 -18.17 0.89 17.41
CA LEU A 200 -19.33 0.79 18.30
C LEU A 200 -20.64 1.05 17.54
N THR A 201 -20.65 2.02 16.63
CA THR A 201 -21.83 2.31 15.80
C THR A 201 -22.18 1.12 14.91
N LEU A 202 -21.19 0.55 14.22
CA LEU A 202 -21.41 -0.65 13.38
C LEU A 202 -21.91 -1.82 14.21
N PHE A 203 -21.34 -2.05 15.40
CA PHE A 203 -21.77 -3.12 16.31
C PHE A 203 -23.22 -2.95 16.76
N ILE A 204 -23.60 -1.74 17.16
CA ILE A 204 -24.97 -1.41 17.61
C ILE A 204 -25.98 -1.62 16.47
N ILE A 205 -25.63 -1.26 15.24
CA ILE A 205 -26.50 -1.47 14.07
C ILE A 205 -26.62 -2.95 13.74
N SER A 206 -25.49 -3.65 13.63
CA SER A 206 -25.45 -5.09 13.38
C SER A 206 -24.04 -5.67 13.61
N PRO A 207 -23.89 -6.74 14.40
CA PRO A 207 -22.62 -7.45 14.55
C PRO A 207 -22.01 -7.93 13.24
N VAL A 208 -22.84 -8.21 12.22
CA VAL A 208 -22.37 -8.57 10.88
C VAL A 208 -21.65 -7.40 10.22
N LEU A 209 -22.19 -6.17 10.31
CA LEU A 209 -21.54 -4.98 9.75
C LEU A 209 -20.16 -4.76 10.39
N LEU A 210 -20.07 -4.94 11.72
CA LEU A 210 -18.79 -4.91 12.41
C LEU A 210 -17.84 -5.99 11.86
N GLY A 211 -18.31 -7.23 11.73
CA GLY A 211 -17.51 -8.36 11.28
C GLY A 211 -16.93 -8.16 9.87
N VAL A 212 -17.76 -7.76 8.90
CA VAL A 212 -17.30 -7.52 7.52
C VAL A 212 -16.35 -6.32 7.44
N PHE A 213 -16.60 -5.29 8.25
CA PHE A 213 -15.75 -4.09 8.29
C PHE A 213 -14.38 -4.38 8.92
N LEU A 214 -14.33 -5.21 9.97
CA LEU A 214 -13.08 -5.68 10.57
C LEU A 214 -12.30 -6.58 9.60
N LEU A 215 -12.97 -7.51 8.92
CA LEU A 215 -12.31 -8.41 7.98
C LEU A 215 -11.69 -7.66 6.81
N GLN A 216 -12.44 -6.73 6.18
CA GLN A 216 -11.88 -5.94 5.08
C GLN A 216 -10.71 -5.06 5.54
N ALA A 217 -10.79 -4.47 6.74
CA ALA A 217 -9.72 -3.66 7.30
C ALA A 217 -8.45 -4.49 7.55
N ILE A 218 -8.58 -5.69 8.13
CA ILE A 218 -7.43 -6.59 8.36
C ILE A 218 -6.74 -6.95 7.04
N VAL A 219 -7.50 -7.27 5.99
CA VAL A 219 -6.95 -7.58 4.66
C VAL A 219 -6.23 -6.36 4.06
N ALA A 220 -6.83 -5.17 4.15
CA ALA A 220 -6.22 -3.93 3.66
C ALA A 220 -4.92 -3.59 4.40
N ILE A 221 -4.93 -3.67 5.74
CA ILE A 221 -3.75 -3.43 6.59
C ILE A 221 -2.66 -4.48 6.29
N PHE A 222 -3.04 -5.75 6.07
CA PHE A 222 -2.06 -6.77 5.69
C PHE A 222 -1.33 -6.42 4.38
N LEU A 223 -2.05 -5.90 3.37
CA LEU A 223 -1.42 -5.44 2.14
C LEU A 223 -0.46 -4.27 2.35
N LEU A 224 -0.84 -3.29 3.18
CA LEU A 224 0.05 -2.18 3.55
C LEU A 224 1.34 -2.68 4.21
N GLU A 225 1.20 -3.54 5.22
CA GLU A 225 2.38 -4.05 5.94
C GLU A 225 3.20 -5.03 5.11
N PHE A 226 2.59 -5.74 4.16
CA PHE A 226 3.33 -6.50 3.15
C PHE A 226 4.20 -5.58 2.29
N VAL A 227 3.68 -4.42 1.87
CA VAL A 227 4.44 -3.44 1.08
C VAL A 227 5.60 -2.86 1.90
N ASN A 228 5.34 -2.41 3.13
CA ASN A 228 6.38 -1.95 4.06
C ASN A 228 7.47 -3.01 4.28
N TYR A 229 7.05 -4.25 4.53
CA TYR A 229 7.92 -5.40 4.72
C TYR A 229 8.85 -5.60 3.52
N LEU A 230 8.28 -5.62 2.31
CA LEU A 230 8.97 -5.82 1.04
C LEU A 230 10.00 -4.71 0.78
N GLN A 231 9.56 -3.46 0.91
CA GLN A 231 10.32 -2.26 0.56
C GLN A 231 11.57 -2.04 1.41
N HIS A 232 11.59 -2.54 2.64
CA HIS A 232 12.71 -2.35 3.57
C HIS A 232 13.35 -3.68 4.02
N HIS A 233 13.11 -4.79 3.31
CA HIS A 233 13.58 -6.09 3.76
C HIS A 233 15.10 -6.23 3.74
N GLY A 234 15.70 -6.45 4.91
CA GLY A 234 17.11 -6.72 5.07
C GLY A 234 18.04 -5.53 4.89
N LEU A 235 17.51 -4.35 4.58
CA LEU A 235 18.28 -3.12 4.39
C LEU A 235 18.45 -2.41 5.73
N VAL A 236 19.67 -1.94 6.01
CA VAL A 236 20.03 -1.32 7.29
C VAL A 236 20.79 -0.03 7.01
N ARG A 237 20.35 1.04 7.67
CA ARG A 237 21.01 2.34 7.71
C ARG A 237 21.73 2.51 9.04
N GLY A 238 23.00 2.90 9.00
CA GLY A 238 23.76 3.24 10.21
C GLY A 238 23.15 4.41 10.99
N ASP A 239 23.47 4.53 12.28
CA ASP A 239 22.90 5.60 13.11
C ASP A 239 23.34 7.00 12.65
N ASP A 240 24.59 7.15 12.25
CA ASP A 240 25.16 8.40 11.71
C ASP A 240 25.10 8.47 10.18
N GLU A 241 24.56 7.45 9.52
CA GLU A 241 24.49 7.39 8.06
C GLU A 241 23.32 8.22 7.52
N ARG A 242 23.62 9.04 6.50
CA ARG A 242 22.60 9.80 5.78
C ARG A 242 21.73 8.86 4.94
N ALA A 243 20.43 9.10 4.98
CA ALA A 243 19.45 8.45 4.10
C ALA A 243 19.87 8.59 2.62
N ASN A 244 19.84 7.48 1.88
CA ASN A 244 20.20 7.36 0.46
C ASN A 244 19.40 6.21 -0.18
N ALA A 245 19.40 6.10 -1.51
CA ALA A 245 18.51 5.17 -2.22
C ALA A 245 18.76 3.68 -1.92
N SER A 246 19.95 3.31 -1.46
CA SER A 246 20.31 1.91 -1.13
C SER A 246 19.56 1.34 0.08
N HIS A 247 18.89 2.19 0.86
CA HIS A 247 18.13 1.82 2.06
C HIS A 247 16.68 1.39 1.78
N ALA A 248 16.27 1.36 0.51
CA ALA A 248 14.96 0.90 0.07
C ALA A 248 15.12 0.04 -1.17
N TRP A 249 14.24 -0.95 -1.31
CA TRP A 249 14.10 -1.71 -2.54
C TRP A 249 13.28 -0.94 -3.56
N GLU A 250 13.72 -0.95 -4.82
CA GLU A 250 12.98 -0.41 -5.96
C GLU A 250 12.42 -1.55 -6.82
N SER A 251 11.25 -1.34 -7.43
CA SER A 251 10.81 -2.18 -8.56
C SER A 251 10.43 -1.32 -9.76
N ARG A 252 11.00 -1.69 -10.90
CA ARG A 252 10.74 -1.05 -12.19
C ARG A 252 9.68 -1.77 -13.02
N ASN A 253 9.00 -2.78 -12.46
CA ASN A 253 7.94 -3.53 -13.15
C ASN A 253 6.78 -2.60 -13.53
N ARG A 254 6.44 -2.59 -14.81
CA ARG A 254 5.51 -1.63 -15.39
C ARG A 254 4.12 -1.73 -14.78
N TRP A 255 3.59 -2.95 -14.67
CA TRP A 255 2.23 -3.15 -14.19
C TRP A 255 2.09 -2.68 -12.74
N SER A 256 2.97 -3.15 -11.85
CA SER A 256 3.04 -2.68 -10.46
C SER A 256 3.15 -1.15 -10.38
N ARG A 257 4.00 -0.52 -11.19
CA ARG A 257 4.15 0.93 -11.18
C ARG A 257 2.87 1.67 -11.62
N TRP A 258 2.21 1.22 -12.68
CA TRP A 258 1.03 1.89 -13.21
C TRP A 258 -0.21 1.75 -12.32
N THR A 259 -0.40 0.59 -11.70
CA THR A 259 -1.60 0.33 -10.89
C THR A 259 -1.45 0.75 -9.43
N LEU A 260 -0.21 0.94 -8.96
CA LEU A 260 0.11 1.33 -7.58
C LEU A 260 0.64 2.77 -7.51
N LEU A 261 0.26 3.64 -8.46
CA LEU A 261 0.62 5.06 -8.48
C LEU A 261 2.12 5.30 -8.28
N GLU A 262 2.96 4.63 -9.07
CA GLU A 262 4.43 4.74 -9.06
C GLU A 262 5.11 4.48 -7.71
N LEU A 263 4.37 4.05 -6.66
CA LEU A 263 4.88 3.68 -5.34
C LEU A 263 6.10 2.74 -5.39
N PRO A 264 6.21 1.79 -6.35
CA PRO A 264 7.40 0.95 -6.47
C PRO A 264 8.72 1.69 -6.70
N LEU A 265 8.71 2.95 -7.13
CA LEU A 265 9.86 3.86 -7.15
C LEU A 265 10.14 4.44 -5.75
N HIS A 266 10.17 3.53 -4.78
CA HIS A 266 10.14 3.80 -3.35
C HIS A 266 11.36 4.58 -2.82
N PRO A 267 12.60 4.35 -3.32
CA PRO A 267 13.73 5.19 -2.91
C PRO A 267 13.51 6.66 -3.23
N SER A 268 12.95 6.97 -4.41
CA SER A 268 12.63 8.34 -4.81
C SER A 268 11.63 8.99 -3.85
N HIS A 269 10.62 8.22 -3.44
CA HIS A 269 9.64 8.64 -2.45
C HIS A 269 10.29 8.97 -1.10
N HIS A 270 11.19 8.12 -0.58
CA HIS A 270 11.85 8.38 0.70
C HIS A 270 12.89 9.50 0.67
N LEU A 271 13.55 9.70 -0.47
CA LEU A 271 14.49 10.81 -0.64
C LEU A 271 13.76 12.16 -0.61
N ARG A 272 12.56 12.22 -1.17
CA ARG A 272 11.70 13.42 -1.12
C ARG A 272 10.22 13.05 -1.15
N SER A 273 9.64 12.84 0.04
CA SER A 273 8.26 12.37 0.21
C SER A 273 7.18 13.33 -0.28
N SER A 274 7.51 14.61 -0.47
CA SER A 274 6.61 15.60 -1.07
C SER A 274 6.56 15.56 -2.60
N THR A 275 7.34 14.69 -3.24
CA THR A 275 7.33 14.50 -4.70
C THR A 275 6.07 13.76 -5.10
N PRO A 276 5.19 14.35 -5.94
CA PRO A 276 4.00 13.66 -6.43
C PRO A 276 4.37 12.42 -7.24
N TYR A 277 3.53 11.40 -7.19
CA TYR A 277 3.83 10.08 -7.78
C TYR A 277 4.30 10.12 -9.24
N GLN A 278 3.73 10.97 -10.07
CA GLN A 278 4.09 11.09 -11.49
C GLN A 278 5.48 11.70 -11.75
N LYS A 279 6.15 12.21 -10.70
CA LYS A 279 7.49 12.79 -10.75
C LYS A 279 8.54 11.91 -10.05
N LEU A 280 8.16 10.76 -9.52
CA LEU A 280 9.12 9.81 -8.96
C LEU A 280 10.06 9.30 -10.06
N ALA A 281 11.35 9.20 -9.71
CA ALA A 281 12.42 8.84 -10.62
C ALA A 281 13.05 7.50 -10.22
N VAL A 282 13.72 6.85 -11.17
CA VAL A 282 14.49 5.63 -10.90
C VAL A 282 15.82 5.95 -10.22
N HIS A 283 16.26 5.00 -9.39
CA HIS A 283 17.54 5.06 -8.66
C HIS A 283 18.37 3.80 -8.93
N ASP A 284 19.41 3.93 -9.75
CA ASP A 284 20.34 2.81 -10.05
C ASP A 284 21.20 2.43 -8.84
N ASP A 285 21.35 3.35 -7.88
CA ASP A 285 22.01 3.13 -6.59
C ASP A 285 21.12 2.43 -5.55
N SER A 286 19.93 1.96 -5.94
CA SER A 286 19.01 1.17 -5.11
C SER A 286 18.99 -0.31 -5.50
N PRO A 287 18.90 -1.24 -4.52
CA PRO A 287 18.68 -2.65 -4.81
C PRO A 287 17.33 -2.89 -5.50
N GLN A 288 17.33 -3.68 -6.57
CA GLN A 288 16.13 -3.98 -7.37
C GLN A 288 15.42 -5.26 -6.90
N LEU A 289 14.10 -5.19 -6.75
CA LEU A 289 13.28 -6.36 -6.43
C LEU A 289 13.37 -7.44 -7.54
N PRO A 290 13.27 -8.73 -7.18
CA PRO A 290 13.30 -9.82 -8.16
C PRO A 290 12.14 -9.82 -9.17
N ASN A 291 11.01 -9.22 -8.82
CA ASN A 291 9.82 -9.00 -9.65
C ASN A 291 9.03 -7.81 -9.07
N GLY A 292 7.93 -7.44 -9.72
CA GLY A 292 6.99 -6.47 -9.18
C GLY A 292 6.13 -7.02 -8.04
N TYR A 293 5.36 -6.11 -7.46
CA TYR A 293 4.75 -6.27 -6.13
C TYR A 293 3.73 -7.41 -6.11
N TYR A 294 3.00 -7.60 -7.21
CA TYR A 294 1.98 -8.65 -7.32
C TYR A 294 2.58 -10.06 -7.32
N VAL A 295 3.72 -10.26 -7.99
CA VAL A 295 4.44 -11.55 -7.92
C VAL A 295 5.10 -11.71 -6.56
N MET A 296 5.68 -10.62 -6.03
CA MET A 296 6.35 -10.66 -4.73
C MET A 296 5.38 -11.00 -3.59
N PHE A 297 4.11 -10.61 -3.68
CA PHE A 297 3.05 -10.98 -2.73
C PHE A 297 2.99 -12.49 -2.53
N TRP A 298 2.85 -13.26 -3.62
CA TRP A 298 2.81 -14.72 -3.56
C TRP A 298 4.07 -15.32 -2.94
N THR A 299 5.24 -14.79 -3.31
CA THR A 299 6.48 -15.33 -2.74
C THR A 299 6.64 -15.00 -1.27
N ALA A 300 6.18 -13.83 -0.80
CA ALA A 300 6.27 -13.43 0.61
C ALA A 300 5.43 -14.32 1.53
N LEU A 301 4.34 -14.91 1.01
CA LEU A 301 3.55 -15.93 1.73
C LEU A 301 4.30 -17.25 1.93
N ILE A 302 5.44 -17.45 1.23
CA ILE A 302 6.32 -18.61 1.38
C ILE A 302 7.70 -18.10 1.83
N PRO A 303 7.91 -17.85 3.14
CA PRO A 303 9.11 -17.14 3.63
C PRO A 303 10.45 -17.69 3.12
N PRO A 304 10.69 -19.03 3.07
CA PRO A 304 11.94 -19.57 2.51
C PRO A 304 12.19 -19.15 1.06
N LEU A 305 11.14 -19.15 0.22
CA LEU A 305 11.21 -18.73 -1.18
C LEU A 305 11.51 -17.22 -1.25
N PHE A 306 10.76 -16.41 -0.50
CA PHE A 306 10.99 -14.97 -0.44
C PHE A 306 12.42 -14.62 -0.03
N HIS A 307 12.92 -15.19 1.08
CA HIS A 307 14.27 -14.91 1.57
C HIS A 307 15.34 -15.33 0.57
N HIS A 308 15.17 -16.46 -0.11
CA HIS A 308 16.09 -16.89 -1.16
C HIS A 308 16.15 -15.88 -2.32
N ARG A 309 14.98 -15.43 -2.79
CA ARG A 309 14.89 -14.48 -3.91
C ARG A 309 15.46 -13.10 -3.55
N MET A 310 15.10 -12.57 -2.38
CA MET A 310 15.61 -11.28 -1.91
C MET A 310 17.12 -11.31 -1.70
N LYS A 311 17.65 -12.39 -1.10
CA LYS A 311 19.11 -12.55 -0.92
C LYS A 311 19.84 -12.59 -2.26
N LYS A 312 19.30 -13.30 -3.26
CA LYS A 312 19.89 -13.36 -4.61
C LYS A 312 19.96 -11.99 -5.27
N SER A 313 18.88 -11.20 -5.21
CA SER A 313 18.87 -9.83 -5.73
C SER A 313 19.84 -8.91 -4.98
N TYR A 314 19.92 -9.04 -3.65
CA TYR A 314 20.82 -8.23 -2.83
C TYR A 314 22.29 -8.50 -3.17
N VAL A 315 22.69 -9.77 -3.30
CA VAL A 315 24.05 -10.13 -3.72
C VAL A 315 24.38 -9.56 -5.12
N LYS A 316 23.41 -9.61 -6.06
CA LYS A 316 23.59 -9.01 -7.39
C LYS A 316 23.86 -7.50 -7.29
N PHE A 317 23.12 -6.79 -6.44
CA PHE A 317 23.32 -5.36 -6.19
C PHE A 317 24.69 -5.07 -5.54
N GLN A 318 25.10 -5.85 -4.54
CA GLN A 318 26.43 -5.67 -3.93
C GLN A 318 27.57 -5.86 -4.95
N ASN A 319 27.40 -6.79 -5.89
CA ASN A 319 28.38 -7.03 -6.95
C ASN A 319 28.43 -5.88 -7.98
N SER A 320 27.31 -5.21 -8.29
CA SER A 320 27.32 -4.07 -9.23
C SER A 320 28.02 -2.85 -8.62
N LEU A 321 27.87 -2.64 -7.31
CA LEU A 321 28.59 -1.59 -6.59
C LEU A 321 30.11 -1.81 -6.60
N SER A 322 30.58 -3.05 -6.47
CA SER A 322 32.02 -3.36 -6.44
C SER A 322 32.66 -3.35 -7.83
N SER A 323 31.91 -3.61 -8.89
CA SER A 323 32.40 -3.59 -10.27
C SER A 323 32.38 -2.22 -10.94
N GLY A 324 31.93 -1.16 -10.25
CA GLY A 324 31.85 0.21 -10.78
C GLY A 324 30.95 0.33 -12.02
N THR A 325 30.08 -0.65 -12.24
CA THR A 325 29.18 -0.72 -13.39
C THR A 325 27.77 -0.39 -12.88
N PRO A 326 27.15 0.71 -13.33
CA PRO A 326 25.81 1.10 -12.90
C PRO A 326 24.76 0.05 -13.28
#